data_AF-A0A6P0DPQ3-F1
#
_entry.id   AF-A0A6P0DPQ3-F1
#
_cell.length_a   1.000
_cell.length_b   1.000
_cell.length_c   1.000
_cell.angle_alpha   90.00
_cell.angle_beta   90.00
_cell.angle_gamma   90.00
#
_symmetry.space_group_name_H-M   'P 1'
#
loop_
_entity.id
_entity.type
_entity.pdbx_description
1 polymer ?
#
loop_
_entity_poly.entity_id
_entity_poly.type
_entity_poly.pdbx_seq_one_letter_code
_entity_poly.pdbx_strand_id
1 'polypeptide(L)'
;MTIPSQPLEGFFVVAQHRPDVARRLENALSHAGATVFTAGTAAETIDVMSRYQAHLVVVNTHDAYGLFNEHVVFAAFHGGSGRI
;
A
#
# COMPACT_ATOMS: atom_id res chain seq x y z
N MET A 1 -16.89 -20.76 -19.53
CA MET A 1 -17.16 -20.25 -18.17
C MET A 1 -16.21 -19.09 -17.94
N THR A 2 -16.74 -17.88 -17.83
CA THR A 2 -15.96 -16.69 -17.47
C THR A 2 -15.89 -16.65 -15.96
N ILE A 3 -14.71 -16.88 -15.39
CA ILE A 3 -14.47 -16.62 -13.96
C ILE A 3 -14.54 -15.09 -13.82
N PRO A 4 -15.41 -14.52 -12.97
CA PRO A 4 -15.39 -13.08 -12.74
C PRO A 4 -14.02 -12.70 -12.19
N SER A 5 -13.34 -11.75 -12.84
CA SER A 5 -12.09 -11.20 -12.32
C SER A 5 -12.37 -10.63 -10.93
N GLN A 6 -11.49 -10.93 -9.97
CA GLN A 6 -11.66 -10.36 -8.64
C GLN A 6 -11.54 -8.82 -8.73
N PRO A 7 -12.36 -8.07 -7.99
CA PRO A 7 -12.50 -6.63 -8.19
C PRO A 7 -11.23 -5.84 -7.91
N LEU A 8 -10.27 -6.41 -7.18
CA LEU A 8 -9.00 -5.76 -6.80
C LEU A 8 -7.78 -6.64 -7.15
N GLU A 9 -7.69 -7.13 -8.38
CA GLU A 9 -6.50 -7.84 -8.85
C GLU A 9 -5.29 -6.89 -8.96
N GLY A 10 -4.18 -7.21 -8.28
CA GLY A 10 -2.95 -6.42 -8.30
C GLY A 10 -2.21 -6.36 -6.96
N PHE A 11 -1.10 -5.61 -6.93
CA PHE A 11 -0.28 -5.40 -5.73
C PHE A 11 -0.72 -4.16 -4.97
N PHE A 12 -1.02 -4.31 -3.68
CA PHE A 12 -1.50 -3.26 -2.79
C PHE A 12 -0.55 -3.12 -1.62
N VAL A 13 -0.30 -1.89 -1.19
CA VAL A 13 0.53 -1.62 0.01
C VAL A 13 -0.31 -0.89 1.05
N VAL A 14 -0.25 -1.35 2.30
CA VAL A 14 -0.94 -0.74 3.44
C VAL A 14 0.12 -0.22 4.41
N ALA A 15 0.26 1.11 4.46
CA ALA A 15 1.11 1.79 5.44
C ALA A 15 0.33 2.00 6.75
N GLN A 16 0.48 1.07 7.69
CA GLN A 16 -0.25 1.06 8.95
C GLN A 16 0.60 0.46 10.06
N HIS A 17 1.00 1.30 11.03
CA HIS A 17 1.81 0.88 12.17
C HIS A 17 1.03 0.07 13.22
N ARG A 18 -0.31 0.17 13.24
CA ARG A 18 -1.14 -0.60 14.16
C ARG A 18 -1.40 -2.02 13.63
N PRO A 19 -0.89 -3.07 14.29
CA PRO A 19 -0.94 -4.43 13.76
C PRO A 19 -2.37 -4.98 13.63
N ASP A 20 -3.29 -4.55 14.51
CA ASP A 20 -4.69 -4.93 14.45
C ASP A 20 -5.41 -4.33 13.24
N VAL A 21 -5.11 -3.08 12.90
CA VAL A 21 -5.69 -2.39 11.74
C VAL A 21 -5.06 -2.91 10.44
N ALA A 22 -3.74 -3.08 10.41
CA ALA A 22 -3.02 -3.62 9.26
C ALA A 22 -3.58 -5.00 8.86
N ARG A 23 -3.72 -5.91 9.82
CA ARG A 23 -4.25 -7.26 9.59
C ARG A 23 -5.70 -7.25 9.10
N ARG A 24 -6.54 -6.34 9.59
CA ARG A 24 -7.93 -6.21 9.13
C ARG A 24 -7.99 -5.74 7.67
N LEU A 25 -7.15 -4.77 7.30
CA LEU A 25 -7.07 -4.26 5.93
C LEU A 25 -6.50 -5.33 4.98
N GLU A 26 -5.44 -6.02 5.39
CA GLU A 26 -4.86 -7.14 4.65
C GLU A 26 -5.91 -8.21 4.36
N ASN A 27 -6.63 -8.68 5.38
CA ASN A 27 -7.67 -9.69 5.21
C ASN A 27 -8.78 -9.23 4.25
N ALA A 28 -9.26 -7.98 4.38
CA ALA A 28 -10.34 -7.47 3.56
C ALA A 28 -9.93 -7.32 2.09
N LEU A 29 -8.75 -6.77 1.83
CA LEU A 29 -8.23 -6.56 0.49
C LEU A 29 -7.82 -7.88 -0.17
N SER A 30 -7.19 -8.79 0.56
CA SER A 30 -6.86 -10.14 0.08
C SER A 30 -8.11 -10.95 -0.24
N HIS A 31 -9.18 -10.82 0.56
CA HIS A 31 -10.47 -11.46 0.25
C HIS A 31 -11.09 -10.91 -1.04
N ALA A 32 -10.84 -9.64 -1.36
CA ALA A 32 -11.25 -9.00 -2.61
C ALA A 32 -10.29 -9.27 -3.79
N GLY A 33 -9.23 -10.06 -3.59
CA GLY A 33 -8.30 -10.52 -4.61
C GLY A 33 -6.99 -9.76 -4.75
N ALA A 34 -6.72 -8.80 -3.86
CA ALA A 34 -5.45 -8.09 -3.86
C ALA A 34 -4.32 -8.95 -3.28
N THR A 35 -3.11 -8.79 -3.81
CA THR A 35 -1.90 -9.20 -3.10
C THR A 35 -1.46 -8.03 -2.23
N VAL A 36 -1.55 -8.18 -0.91
CA VAL A 36 -1.36 -7.08 0.03
C VAL A 36 -0.02 -7.21 0.75
N PHE A 37 0.71 -6.10 0.85
CA PHE A 37 1.87 -5.95 1.73
C PHE A 37 1.58 -4.89 2.79
N THR A 38 1.93 -5.16 4.04
CA THR A 38 1.81 -4.19 5.13
C THR A 38 3.18 -3.63 5.49
N ALA A 39 3.24 -2.32 5.77
CA ALA A 39 4.44 -1.64 6.22
C ALA A 39 4.12 -0.72 7.41
N GLY A 40 5.04 -0.62 8.37
CA GLY A 40 4.87 0.17 9.60
C GLY A 40 5.46 1.58 9.53
N THR A 41 6.33 1.85 8.55
CA THR A 41 7.02 3.13 8.39
C THR A 41 6.93 3.66 6.95
N ALA A 42 7.13 4.97 6.77
CA ALA A 42 7.18 5.58 5.44
C ALA A 42 8.26 4.96 4.54
N ALA A 43 9.46 4.76 5.08
CA ALA A 43 10.60 4.23 4.32
C ALA A 43 10.34 2.81 3.82
N GLU A 44 9.84 1.94 4.69
CA GLU A 44 9.44 0.57 4.32
C GLU A 44 8.32 0.58 3.28
N THR A 45 7.33 1.47 3.45
CA THR A 45 6.22 1.60 2.50
C THR A 45 6.73 1.97 1.10
N ILE A 46 7.65 2.92 1.00
CA ILE A 46 8.23 3.37 -0.27
C ILE A 46 9.02 2.25 -0.96
N ASP A 47 9.82 1.49 -0.19
CA ASP A 47 10.59 0.35 -0.72
C ASP A 47 9.68 -0.73 -1.30
N VAL A 48 8.67 -1.16 -0.53
CA VAL A 48 7.70 -2.17 -0.96
C VAL A 48 6.90 -1.70 -2.17
N MET A 49 6.42 -0.45 -2.15
CA MET A 49 5.67 0.15 -3.25
C MET A 49 6.47 0.11 -4.55
N SER A 50 7.74 0.52 -4.52
CA SER A 50 8.61 0.52 -5.69
C SER A 50 8.95 -0.90 -6.16
N ARG A 51 9.26 -1.80 -5.22
CA ARG A 51 9.70 -3.17 -5.53
C ARG A 51 8.61 -4.00 -6.18
N TYR A 52 7.37 -3.84 -5.76
CA TYR A 52 6.23 -4.64 -6.23
C TYR A 52 5.32 -3.89 -7.20
N GLN A 53 5.69 -2.67 -7.61
CA GLN A 53 4.88 -1.81 -8.49
C GLN A 53 3.43 -1.72 -8.01
N ALA A 54 3.26 -1.23 -6.78
CA ALA A 54 1.95 -1.18 -6.16
C ALA A 54 0.96 -0.36 -7.00
N HIS A 55 -0.22 -0.93 -7.22
CA HIS A 55 -1.32 -0.31 -7.96
C HIS A 55 -2.09 0.68 -7.08
N LEU A 56 -2.11 0.43 -5.77
CA LEU A 56 -2.76 1.28 -4.78
C LEU A 56 -1.99 1.22 -3.47
N VAL A 57 -1.86 2.38 -2.82
CA VAL A 57 -1.29 2.50 -1.47
C VAL A 57 -2.35 3.07 -0.53
N VAL A 58 -2.67 2.33 0.52
CA VAL A 58 -3.51 2.79 1.63
C VAL A 58 -2.60 3.33 2.72
N VAL A 59 -2.74 4.61 3.06
CA VAL A 59 -1.81 5.29 3.97
C VAL A 59 -2.53 5.72 5.24
N ASN A 60 -2.07 5.25 6.39
CA ASN A 60 -2.36 5.91 7.66
C ASN A 60 -1.66 7.27 7.66
N THR A 61 -2.37 8.35 7.99
CA THR A 61 -1.81 9.71 8.00
C THR A 61 -0.51 9.82 8.81
N HIS A 62 -0.40 9.09 9.91
CA HIS A 62 0.79 9.10 10.76
C HIS A 62 1.40 7.70 10.93
N ASP A 63 2.73 7.63 10.99
CA ASP A 63 3.48 6.40 11.23
C ASP A 63 3.57 6.05 12.73
N ALA A 64 4.35 5.02 13.05
CA ALA A 64 4.57 4.55 14.43
C ALA A 64 5.16 5.62 15.37
N TYR A 65 5.81 6.64 14.82
CA TYR A 65 6.46 7.72 15.55
C TYR A 65 5.60 9.00 15.61
N GLY A 66 4.39 8.96 15.04
CA GLY A 66 3.52 10.13 14.94
C GLY A 66 3.99 11.13 13.87
N LEU A 67 4.85 10.71 12.93
CA LEU A 67 5.26 11.54 11.80
C LEU A 67 4.26 11.42 10.67
N PHE A 68 3.99 12.55 10.00
CA PHE A 68 3.08 12.57 8.86
C PHE A 68 3.68 11.82 7.66
N ASN A 69 2.92 10.89 7.06
CA ASN A 69 3.37 10.06 5.94
C ASN A 69 3.34 10.80 4.59
N GLU A 70 3.68 12.10 4.54
CA GLU A 70 3.72 12.87 3.29
C GLU A 70 4.65 12.26 2.25
N HIS A 71 5.80 11.73 2.69
CA HIS A 71 6.80 11.16 1.80
C HIS A 71 6.27 9.96 1.02
N VAL A 72 5.36 9.17 1.60
CA VAL A 72 4.70 8.06 0.91
C VAL A 72 3.81 8.60 -0.21
N VAL A 73 3.04 9.64 0.08
CA VAL A 73 2.16 10.30 -0.90
C VAL A 73 2.99 10.91 -2.04
N PHE A 74 4.03 11.67 -1.71
CA PHE A 74 4.93 12.25 -2.71
C PHE A 74 5.57 11.16 -3.59
N ALA A 75 6.10 10.10 -3.00
CA ALA A 75 6.71 9.01 -3.75
C ALA A 75 5.71 8.28 -4.67
N ALA A 76 4.47 8.08 -4.22
CA ALA A 76 3.42 7.47 -5.02
C ALA A 76 3.06 8.32 -6.27
N PHE A 77 3.04 9.65 -6.14
CA PHE A 77 2.74 10.55 -7.24
C PHE A 77 3.94 10.85 -8.16
N HIS A 78 5.17 10.85 -7.64
CA HIS A 78 6.38 11.23 -8.39
C HIS A 78 7.16 10.03 -8.96
N GLY A 79 6.97 8.82 -8.42
CA GLY A 79 7.62 7.60 -8.92
C GLY A 79 7.25 7.21 -10.35
N GLY A 80 6.14 7.75 -10.89
CA GLY A 80 5.75 7.58 -12.29
C GLY A 80 6.36 8.60 -13.26
N SER A 81 7.01 9.65 -12.78
CA SER A 81 7.60 10.70 -13.63
C SER A 81 9.07 10.42 -13.90
N GLY A 82 9.31 9.46 -14.79
CA GLY A 82 10.48 9.58 -15.66
C GLY A 82 10.28 10.81 -16.53
N ARG A 83 11.09 11.86 -16.27
CA ARG A 83 11.25 13.16 -16.98
C ARG A 83 10.71 14.36 -16.19
N ILE A 84 11.63 15.04 -15.52
CA ILE A 84 11.69 16.51 -15.51
C ILE A 84 12.61 16.92 -16.68
#